data_AF-A0A3B0UTI2-F1
#
_entry.id   AF-A0A3B0UTI2-F1
#
_cell.length_a   1.000
_cell.length_b   1.000
_cell.length_c   1.000
_cell.angle_alpha   90.00
_cell.angle_beta   90.00
_cell.angle_gamma   90.00
#
_symmetry.space_group_name_H-M   'P 1'
#
loop_
_entity.id
_entity.type
_entity.pdbx_description
1 polymer ?
#
loop_
_entity_poly.entity_id
_entity_poly.type
_entity_poly.pdbx_seq_one_letter_code
_entity_poly.pdbx_strand_id
1 'polypeptide(L)' 'MSDEIFNPPANIVENTFVTAEQYQEMYARSINDPDGFWGEQALRLD' A
#
# COMPACT_ATOMS: atom_id res chain seq x y z
N MET A 1 2.54 21.32 -18.73
CA MET A 1 1.95 20.91 -17.44
C MET A 1 3.10 20.90 -16.46
N SER A 2 3.10 21.76 -15.46
CA SER A 2 4.08 21.68 -14.38
C SER A 2 3.76 20.44 -13.56
N ASP A 3 4.73 19.54 -13.43
CA ASP A 3 4.62 18.34 -12.60
C ASP A 3 4.81 18.74 -11.12
N GLU A 4 3.83 19.47 -10.58
CA GLU A 4 3.79 19.78 -9.15
C GLU A 4 3.40 18.51 -8.39
N ILE A 5 4.39 17.90 -7.75
CA ILE A 5 4.20 16.74 -6.87
C ILE A 5 4.04 17.24 -5.43
N PHE A 6 2.89 16.94 -4.84
CA PHE A 6 2.60 17.23 -3.44
C PHE A 6 2.85 15.98 -2.59
N ASN A 7 3.98 15.97 -1.89
CA ASN A 7 4.30 14.87 -0.98
C ASN A 7 3.38 14.90 0.25
N PRO A 8 3.04 13.73 0.84
CA PRO A 8 2.33 13.68 2.11
C PRO A 8 3.10 14.43 3.21
N PRO A 9 2.42 15.11 4.14
CA PRO A 9 3.09 15.78 5.25
C PRO A 9 3.70 14.75 6.21
N ALA A 10 4.78 15.15 6.91
CA ALA A 10 5.58 14.25 7.74
C ALA A 10 4.75 13.51 8.81
N ASN A 11 3.77 14.18 9.43
CA ASN A 11 2.91 13.56 10.42
C ASN A 11 2.04 12.42 9.86
N ILE A 12 1.75 12.41 8.56
CA ILE A 12 1.02 11.31 7.90
C ILE A 12 2.00 10.18 7.57
N VAL A 13 3.20 10.52 7.10
CA VAL A 13 4.26 9.54 6.80
C VAL A 13 4.67 8.76 8.05
N GLU A 14 4.67 9.38 9.23
CA GLU A 14 5.01 8.71 10.50
C GLU A 14 3.93 7.73 11.00
N ASN A 15 2.67 7.92 10.59
CA ASN A 15 1.53 7.17 11.11
C ASN A 15 0.90 6.21 10.09
N THR A 16 1.43 6.13 8.86
CA THR A 16 0.96 5.21 7.83
C THR A 16 1.33 3.77 8.17
N PHE A 17 0.50 2.83 7.73
CA PHE A 17 0.72 1.38 7.91
C PHE A 17 1.63 0.77 6.85
N VAL A 18 2.01 1.52 5.82
CA VAL A 18 2.72 1.00 4.64
C VAL A 18 3.65 2.05 4.05
N THR A 19 4.84 1.62 3.59
CA THR A 19 5.77 2.45 2.80
C THR A 19 5.43 2.39 1.30
N ALA A 20 6.06 3.24 0.49
CA ALA A 20 5.87 3.22 -0.96
C ALA A 20 6.32 1.89 -1.59
N GLU A 21 7.44 1.33 -1.12
CA GLU A 21 7.99 0.06 -1.59
C GLU A 21 7.07 -1.10 -1.21
N GLN A 22 6.60 -1.13 0.04
CA GLN A 22 5.66 -2.15 0.50
C GLN A 22 4.35 -2.10 -0.28
N TYR A 23 3.84 -0.90 -0.58
CA TYR A 23 2.65 -0.75 -1.42
C TYR A 23 2.89 -1.32 -2.83
N GLN A 24 4.04 -1.04 -3.45
CA GLN A 24 4.37 -1.58 -4.77
C GLN A 24 4.43 -3.12 -4.77
N GLU A 25 5.03 -3.71 -3.75
CA GLU A 25 5.10 -5.17 -3.59
C GLU A 25 3.72 -5.79 -3.37
N MET A 26 2.94 -5.23 -2.45
CA MET A 26 1.57 -5.67 -2.18
C MET A 26 0.68 -5.53 -3.42
N TYR A 27 0.80 -4.42 -4.15
CA TYR A 27 0.06 -4.19 -5.39
C TYR A 27 0.43 -5.22 -6.46
N ALA A 28 1.73 -5.46 -6.68
CA ALA A 28 2.19 -6.48 -7.62
C ALA A 28 1.67 -7.87 -7.24
N ARG A 29 1.67 -8.22 -5.94
CA ARG A 29 1.11 -9.49 -5.45
C ARG A 29 -0.40 -9.56 -5.65
N SER A 30 -1.13 -8.48 -5.41
CA SER A 30 -2.59 -8.43 -5.60
C SER A 30 -3.03 -8.71 -7.05
N ILE A 31 -2.13 -8.47 -8.01
CA ILE A 31 -2.36 -8.74 -9.44
C ILE A 31 -1.86 -10.15 -9.82
N ASN A 32 -0.67 -10.53 -9.37
CA ASN A 32 -0.02 -11.78 -9.79
C ASN A 32 -0.53 -13.02 -9.04
N ASP A 33 -1.02 -12.85 -7.81
CA ASP A 33 -1.59 -13.89 -6.95
C ASP A 33 -2.84 -13.33 -6.22
N PRO A 34 -3.95 -13.09 -6.95
CA PRO A 34 -5.12 -12.43 -6.39
C PRO A 34 -5.79 -13.27 -5.29
N ASP A 35 -5.92 -14.58 -5.49
CA ASP A 35 -6.59 -15.47 -4.53
C ASP A 35 -5.80 -15.57 -3.23
N GLY A 36 -4.47 -15.74 -3.30
CA GLY A 36 -3.60 -15.78 -2.13
C GLY A 36 -3.57 -14.45 -1.39
N PHE A 37 -3.39 -13.34 -2.11
CA PHE A 37 -3.35 -12.02 -1.51
C PHE A 37 -4.68 -11.65 -0.83
N TRP A 38 -5.80 -11.70 -1.55
CA TRP A 38 -7.08 -11.29 -0.99
C TRP A 38 -7.62 -12.27 0.05
N GLY A 39 -7.27 -13.55 -0.04
CA GLY A 39 -7.54 -14.53 1.01
C GLY A 39 -6.88 -14.18 2.34
N GLU A 40 -5.62 -13.75 2.32
CA GLU A 40 -4.91 -13.24 3.50
C GLU A 40 -5.50 -11.93 4.03
N GLN A 41 -5.81 -10.98 3.13
CA GLN A 41 -6.38 -9.68 3.52
C GLN A 41 -7.81 -9.80 4.09
N ALA A 42 -8.55 -10.86 3.77
CA ALA A 42 -9.90 -11.10 4.26
C ALA A 42 -9.95 -11.75 5.67
N LEU A 43 -8.81 -12.08 6.27
CA LEU A 43 -8.76 -12.65 7.61
C LEU A 43 -9.31 -11.67 8.65
N ARG A 44 -9.88 -12.23 9.71
CA ARG A 44 -10.41 -11.42 10.82
C ARG A 44 -9.25 -10.73 11.54
N LEU A 45 -9.45 -9.45 11.84
CA LEU A 45 -8.59 -8.68 12.73
C LEU A 45 -9.14 -8.87 14.14
N ASP A 46 -8.78 -9.95 14.81
CA ASP A 46 -9.19 -10.25 16.19
C ASP A 46 -8.07 -10.10 17.23
#